data_AF-A0A328HCD9-F1
#
_entry.id   AF-A0A328HCD9-F1
#
_cell.length_a   1.000
_cell.length_b   1.000
_cell.length_c   1.000
_cell.angle_alpha   90.00
_cell.angle_beta   90.00
_cell.angle_gamma   90.00
#
_symmetry.space_group_name_H-M   'P 1'
#
loop_
_entity.id
_entity.type
_entity.pdbx_description
1 polymer ?
#
loop_
_entity_poly.entity_id
_entity_poly.type
_entity_poly.pdbx_seq_one_letter_code
_entity_poly.pdbx_strand_id
1 'polypeptide(L)'
;MLRFRNLPGTAAAVCVFVLTVMMGFGGAAASALWQQSATATMTVTAAATWPAPAFTGFSCGNDNNKTHATLTATGTKPPVSLTYSALQTNGTYGPSYSDYVTLGITSTVALTMTSPMIVANRSTSQLTIRVIATYSDHTETTATAVVQLEQGNNSNKVTCISSLA
;
A
#
# COMPACT_ATOMS: atom_id res chain seq x y z
N MET A 1 18.82 19.76 -58.89
CA MET A 1 18.42 18.64 -59.78
C MET A 1 17.96 17.48 -58.94
N LEU A 2 16.69 17.08 -59.05
CA LEU A 2 16.25 15.71 -58.75
C LEU A 2 15.23 15.35 -59.84
N ARG A 3 15.72 14.61 -60.84
CA ARG A 3 14.90 14.00 -61.89
C ARG A 3 14.03 12.94 -61.24
N PHE A 4 12.71 13.11 -61.26
CA PHE A 4 11.79 12.00 -61.00
C PHE A 4 11.99 10.96 -62.10
N ARG A 5 12.60 9.82 -61.77
CA ARG A 5 12.67 8.67 -62.67
C ARG A 5 11.26 8.09 -62.79
N ASN A 6 10.70 8.15 -63.99
CA ASN A 6 9.48 7.44 -64.36
C ASN A 6 9.74 5.92 -64.24
N LEU A 7 9.42 5.36 -63.09
CA LEU A 7 9.39 3.92 -62.86
C LEU A 7 8.09 3.37 -63.47
N PRO A 8 8.15 2.41 -64.41
CA PRO A 8 6.95 1.83 -64.99
C PRO A 8 6.13 1.14 -63.89
N GLY A 9 4.87 1.55 -63.72
CA GLY A 9 3.95 0.99 -62.73
C GLY A 9 3.58 1.90 -61.56
N THR A 10 4.21 3.07 -61.40
CA THR A 10 3.84 4.03 -60.33
C THR A 10 2.41 4.57 -60.49
N ALA A 11 1.97 4.84 -61.72
CA ALA A 11 0.59 5.26 -61.98
C ALA A 11 -0.44 4.17 -61.59
N ALA A 12 -0.11 2.90 -61.81
CA ALA A 12 -0.97 1.78 -61.44
C ALA A 12 -1.07 1.62 -59.91
N ALA A 13 0.05 1.78 -59.19
CA ALA A 13 0.07 1.71 -57.72
C ALA A 13 -0.75 2.84 -57.07
N VAL A 14 -0.69 4.06 -57.63
CA VAL A 14 -1.49 5.20 -57.14
C VAL A 14 -2.98 4.98 -57.43
N CYS A 15 -3.34 4.50 -58.62
CA CYS A 15 -4.73 4.19 -58.93
C CYS A 15 -5.32 3.12 -58.01
N VAL A 16 -4.56 2.04 -57.73
CA VAL A 16 -5.00 1.01 -56.78
C VAL A 16 -5.17 1.59 -55.39
N PHE A 17 -4.21 2.38 -54.89
CA PHE A 17 -4.31 3.00 -53.57
C PHE A 17 -5.55 3.89 -53.41
N VAL A 18 -5.85 4.73 -54.40
CA VAL A 18 -7.05 5.60 -54.38
C VAL A 18 -8.33 4.77 -54.46
N LEU A 19 -8.33 3.68 -55.23
CA LEU A 19 -9.48 2.77 -55.35
C LEU A 19 -9.74 2.04 -54.03
N THR A 20 -8.69 1.61 -53.31
CA THR A 20 -8.80 1.00 -51.97
C THR A 20 -9.31 1.99 -50.92
N VAL A 21 -8.93 3.27 -51.03
CA VAL A 21 -9.43 4.35 -50.15
C VAL A 21 -10.91 4.65 -50.44
N MET A 22 -11.32 4.70 -51.70
CA MET A 22 -12.72 4.92 -52.11
C MET A 22 -13.64 3.73 -51.79
N MET A 23 -13.15 2.49 -51.86
CA MET A 23 -13.92 1.27 -51.53
C MET A 23 -14.08 1.01 -50.01
N GLY A 24 -13.61 1.91 -49.14
CA GLY A 24 -13.97 1.89 -47.71
C GLY A 24 -13.27 0.83 -46.85
N PHE A 25 -12.29 0.09 -47.38
CA PHE A 25 -11.53 -0.91 -46.60
C PHE A 25 -10.47 -0.32 -45.64
N GLY A 26 -10.34 1.01 -45.56
CA GLY A 26 -9.40 1.72 -44.69
C GLY A 26 -10.01 2.46 -43.49
N GLY A 27 -11.34 2.46 -43.32
CA GLY A 27 -12.01 3.21 -42.25
C GLY A 27 -11.79 2.65 -40.84
N ALA A 28 -11.65 1.32 -40.72
CA ALA A 28 -11.54 0.65 -39.42
C ALA A 28 -10.18 0.86 -38.73
N ALA A 29 -9.12 1.16 -39.47
CA ALA A 29 -7.79 1.38 -38.89
C ALA A 29 -7.62 2.80 -38.29
N ALA A 30 -8.35 3.81 -38.79
CA ALA A 30 -8.25 5.18 -38.29
C ALA A 30 -9.10 5.42 -37.04
N SER A 31 -10.26 4.76 -36.89
CA SER A 31 -11.10 4.90 -35.69
C SER A 31 -10.53 4.19 -34.45
N ALA A 32 -9.66 3.19 -34.65
CA ALA A 32 -9.04 2.45 -33.54
C ALA A 32 -7.94 3.25 -32.81
N LEU A 33 -7.32 4.24 -33.45
CA LEU A 33 -6.26 5.08 -32.86
C LEU A 33 -6.79 6.31 -32.11
N TRP A 34 -8.00 6.78 -32.42
CA TRP A 34 -8.64 7.87 -31.67
C TRP A 34 -9.39 7.42 -30.41
N GLN A 35 -9.51 6.11 -30.18
CA GLN A 35 -9.94 5.55 -28.90
C GLN A 35 -8.76 5.14 -27.98
N GLN A 36 -7.52 5.38 -28.38
CA GLN A 36 -6.34 5.07 -27.56
C GLN A 36 -6.08 6.05 -26.39
N SER A 37 -7.01 6.95 -26.06
CA SER A 37 -7.10 7.45 -24.67
C SER A 37 -7.72 6.37 -23.77
N ALA A 38 -7.23 5.13 -23.88
CA ALA A 38 -7.48 4.11 -22.88
C ALA A 38 -6.59 4.48 -21.69
N THR A 39 -7.10 5.38 -20.84
CA THR A 39 -6.68 5.41 -19.45
C THR A 39 -6.97 4.01 -18.92
N ALA A 40 -5.93 3.18 -18.87
CA ALA A 40 -5.98 1.90 -18.21
C ALA A 40 -6.13 2.19 -16.72
N THR A 41 -7.38 2.38 -16.29
CA THR A 41 -7.73 2.44 -14.88
C THR A 41 -7.52 1.03 -14.35
N MET A 42 -6.30 0.77 -13.85
CA MET A 42 -6.05 -0.40 -13.04
C MET A 42 -6.83 -0.21 -11.74
N THR A 43 -8.07 -0.69 -11.71
CA THR A 43 -8.74 -0.99 -10.45
C THR A 43 -8.03 -2.19 -9.85
N VAL A 44 -7.02 -1.91 -9.01
CA VAL A 44 -6.50 -2.87 -8.03
C VAL A 44 -7.63 -3.11 -7.05
N THR A 45 -8.52 -4.02 -7.40
CA THR A 45 -9.47 -4.56 -6.43
C THR A 45 -8.66 -5.56 -5.64
N ALA A 46 -8.20 -5.18 -4.44
CA ALA A 46 -7.74 -6.11 -3.44
C ALA A 46 -8.96 -6.96 -2.98
N ALA A 47 -9.48 -7.79 -3.87
CA ALA A 47 -10.59 -8.68 -3.61
C ALA A 47 -10.04 -10.05 -3.24
N ALA A 48 -9.72 -10.19 -1.95
CA ALA A 48 -10.18 -11.30 -1.16
C ALA A 48 -9.71 -11.06 0.28
N THR A 49 -10.54 -10.41 1.09
CA THR A 49 -10.64 -10.81 2.50
C THR A 49 -11.12 -12.27 2.50
N TRP A 50 -10.19 -13.19 2.25
CA TRP A 50 -10.26 -14.50 2.88
C TRP A 50 -10.49 -14.23 4.38
N PRO A 51 -11.28 -15.05 5.09
CA PRO A 51 -11.39 -14.92 6.53
C PRO A 51 -10.00 -15.18 7.10
N ALA A 52 -9.22 -14.10 7.25
CA ALA A 52 -7.97 -14.15 7.95
C ALA A 52 -8.30 -14.59 9.38
N PRO A 53 -7.44 -15.41 10.01
CA PRO A 53 -7.59 -15.66 11.43
C PRO A 53 -7.49 -14.31 12.14
N ALA A 54 -8.64 -13.79 12.58
CA ALA A 54 -8.70 -12.55 13.33
C ALA A 54 -7.81 -12.68 14.57
N PHE A 55 -7.25 -11.56 15.01
CA PHE A 55 -6.61 -11.53 16.32
C PHE A 55 -7.65 -11.97 17.35
N THR A 56 -7.32 -12.98 18.15
CA THR A 56 -8.16 -13.39 19.29
C THR A 56 -8.06 -12.39 20.42
N GLY A 57 -7.04 -11.54 20.39
CA GLY A 57 -6.84 -10.43 21.30
C GLY A 57 -5.80 -9.46 20.77
N PHE A 58 -6.05 -8.18 20.95
CA PHE A 58 -5.08 -7.13 20.66
C PHE A 58 -5.13 -6.11 21.80
N SER A 59 -4.00 -5.89 22.45
CA SER A 59 -3.88 -4.96 23.57
C SER A 59 -2.67 -4.05 23.43
N CYS A 60 -2.79 -2.83 23.94
CA CYS A 60 -1.69 -1.89 24.09
C CYS A 60 -1.51 -1.66 25.58
N GLY A 61 -0.36 -2.08 26.13
CA GLY A 61 0.01 -1.88 27.52
C GLY A 61 1.17 -0.89 27.66
N ASN A 62 1.34 -0.31 28.85
CA ASN A 62 2.50 0.51 29.18
C ASN A 62 3.24 -0.03 30.39
N ASP A 63 4.52 0.30 30.47
CA ASP A 63 5.24 0.20 31.73
C ASP A 63 4.75 1.26 32.74
N ASN A 64 5.11 1.09 34.01
CA ASN A 64 4.70 1.98 35.10
C ASN A 64 5.09 3.45 34.85
N ASN A 65 6.22 3.70 34.19
CA ASN A 65 6.72 5.04 33.92
C ASN A 65 6.23 5.60 32.57
N LYS A 66 5.46 4.82 31.80
CA LYS A 66 4.92 5.15 30.47
C LYS A 66 6.00 5.54 29.46
N THR A 67 7.21 5.03 29.58
CA THR A 67 8.30 5.23 28.62
C THR A 67 8.33 4.16 27.53
N HIS A 68 7.70 3.01 27.80
CA HIS A 68 7.55 1.88 26.89
C HIS A 68 6.06 1.58 26.72
N ALA A 69 5.60 1.58 25.46
CA ALA A 69 4.31 1.01 25.11
C ALA A 69 4.54 -0.33 24.43
N THR A 70 3.82 -1.37 24.83
CA THR A 70 3.94 -2.70 24.27
C THR A 70 2.62 -3.05 23.60
N LEU A 71 2.66 -3.16 22.27
CA LEU A 71 1.57 -3.73 21.50
C LEU A 71 1.65 -5.24 21.59
N THR A 72 0.56 -5.89 21.93
CA THR A 72 0.48 -7.32 22.17
C THR A 72 -0.65 -7.87 21.32
N ALA A 73 -0.31 -8.78 20.41
CA ALA A 73 -1.25 -9.42 19.49
C ALA A 73 -1.28 -10.92 19.74
N THR A 74 -2.46 -11.47 20.00
CA THR A 74 -2.70 -12.91 20.13
C THR A 74 -3.60 -13.40 19.00
N GLY A 75 -3.30 -14.58 18.48
CA GLY A 75 -4.05 -15.21 17.40
C GLY A 75 -4.02 -16.74 17.52
N THR A 76 -4.87 -17.41 16.75
CA THR A 76 -4.94 -18.88 16.71
C THR A 76 -3.81 -19.52 15.93
N LYS A 77 -3.14 -18.75 15.08
CA LYS A 77 -1.97 -19.16 14.28
C LYS A 77 -0.83 -18.16 14.48
N PRO A 78 0.43 -18.59 14.37
CA PRO A 78 1.57 -17.66 14.37
C PRO A 78 1.67 -16.95 13.01
N PRO A 79 1.80 -15.61 12.99
CA PRO A 79 2.11 -14.89 11.76
C PRO A 79 3.56 -15.12 11.34
N VAL A 80 3.82 -15.04 10.03
CA VAL A 80 5.17 -15.11 9.43
C VAL A 80 5.86 -13.76 9.56
N SER A 81 5.11 -12.66 9.48
CA SER A 81 5.62 -11.31 9.66
C SER A 81 4.59 -10.43 10.35
N LEU A 82 5.09 -9.46 11.13
CA LEU A 82 4.32 -8.32 11.57
C LEU A 82 4.86 -7.08 10.90
N THR A 83 3.97 -6.29 10.33
CA THR A 83 4.30 -4.94 9.88
C THR A 83 3.47 -3.94 10.65
N TYR A 84 4.06 -2.81 10.98
CA TYR A 84 3.37 -1.72 11.63
C TYR A 84 3.68 -0.40 10.95
N SER A 85 2.67 0.45 10.86
CA SER A 85 2.75 1.75 10.22
C SER A 85 1.96 2.76 11.05
N ALA A 86 2.42 4.00 11.04
CA ALA A 86 1.75 5.08 11.75
C ALA A 86 0.93 5.91 10.77
N LEU A 87 -0.31 6.24 11.15
CA LEU A 87 -1.16 7.17 10.44
C LEU A 87 -0.59 8.59 10.63
N GLN A 88 -0.22 9.21 9.53
CA GLN A 88 0.28 10.57 9.51
C GLN A 88 -0.88 11.57 9.56
N THR A 89 -0.58 12.83 9.89
CA THR A 89 -1.56 13.92 9.91
C THR A 89 -2.20 14.22 8.55
N ASN A 90 -1.58 13.78 7.45
CA ASN A 90 -2.12 13.87 6.09
C ASN A 90 -3.16 12.77 5.76
N GLY A 91 -3.47 11.88 6.71
CA GLY A 91 -4.42 10.78 6.53
C GLY A 91 -3.85 9.54 5.81
N THR A 92 -2.56 9.53 5.48
CA THR A 92 -1.89 8.38 4.87
C THR A 92 -1.06 7.61 5.89
N TYR A 93 -0.85 6.32 5.66
CA TYR A 93 0.08 5.55 6.47
C TYR A 93 1.52 5.87 6.02
N GLY A 94 2.36 6.21 7.00
CA GLY A 94 3.78 6.42 6.79
C GLY A 94 4.53 5.13 6.43
N PRO A 95 5.87 5.14 6.46
CA PRO A 95 6.65 3.94 6.17
C PRO A 95 6.25 2.79 7.09
N SER A 96 6.10 1.60 6.50
CA SER A 96 5.87 0.36 7.22
C SER A 96 7.20 -0.17 7.73
N TYR A 97 7.19 -0.60 8.98
CA TYR A 97 8.33 -1.24 9.64
C TYR A 97 7.94 -2.67 9.97
N SER A 98 8.87 -3.60 9.81
CA SER A 98 8.64 -5.01 10.12
C SER A 98 9.28 -5.40 11.44
N ASP A 99 8.56 -6.17 12.25
CA ASP A 99 9.15 -6.92 13.36
C ASP A 99 9.17 -8.41 13.06
N TYR A 100 10.08 -9.10 13.73
CA TYR A 100 10.15 -10.56 13.68
C TYR A 100 9.30 -11.15 14.80
N VAL A 101 8.37 -12.02 14.44
CA VAL A 101 7.59 -12.76 15.42
C VAL A 101 8.24 -14.10 15.70
N THR A 102 8.43 -14.40 16.97
CA THR A 102 8.80 -15.75 17.42
C THR A 102 7.58 -16.67 17.28
N LEU A 103 7.77 -17.77 16.54
CA LEU A 103 6.70 -18.73 16.23
C LEU A 103 6.07 -19.30 17.51
N GLY A 104 4.73 -19.32 17.56
CA GLY A 104 3.95 -20.02 18.59
C GLY A 104 3.61 -19.23 19.85
N ILE A 105 3.94 -17.92 19.90
CA ILE A 105 3.73 -17.07 21.08
C ILE A 105 3.05 -15.77 20.66
N THR A 106 2.31 -15.17 21.60
CA THR A 106 1.87 -13.78 21.57
C THR A 106 2.94 -12.87 20.95
N SER A 107 2.58 -12.16 19.88
CA SER A 107 3.51 -11.27 19.22
C SER A 107 3.52 -9.93 19.94
N THR A 108 4.70 -9.43 20.29
CA THR A 108 4.83 -8.15 20.98
C THR A 108 5.71 -7.19 20.19
N VAL A 109 5.30 -5.93 20.12
CA VAL A 109 6.08 -4.85 19.53
C VAL A 109 6.30 -3.80 20.61
N ALA A 110 7.55 -3.56 20.97
CA ALA A 110 7.93 -2.55 21.94
C ALA A 110 8.12 -1.20 21.24
N LEU A 111 7.37 -0.21 21.69
CA LEU A 111 7.36 1.16 21.21
C LEU A 111 8.01 2.06 22.24
N THR A 112 9.01 2.83 21.80
CA THR A 112 9.70 3.83 22.60
C THR A 112 9.79 5.14 21.84
N MET A 113 10.17 6.22 22.52
CA MET A 113 10.45 7.50 21.86
C MET A 113 11.55 7.40 20.79
N THR A 114 12.40 6.38 20.83
CA THR A 114 13.46 6.14 19.84
C THR A 114 13.02 5.23 18.69
N SER A 115 11.85 4.59 18.76
CA SER A 115 11.31 3.80 17.66
C SER A 115 11.17 4.68 16.41
N PRO A 116 11.61 4.21 15.23
CA PRO A 116 11.71 5.05 14.04
C PRO A 116 10.36 5.64 13.61
N MET A 117 9.25 4.88 13.77
CA MET A 117 7.90 5.39 13.50
C MET A 117 7.49 6.55 14.41
N ILE A 118 7.92 6.51 15.68
CA ILE A 118 7.60 7.54 16.67
C ILE A 118 8.47 8.75 16.41
N VAL A 119 9.77 8.55 16.15
CA VAL A 119 10.71 9.63 15.75
C VAL A 119 10.17 10.40 14.54
N ALA A 120 9.65 9.71 13.54
CA ALA A 120 9.07 10.32 12.34
C ALA A 120 7.78 11.12 12.61
N ASN A 121 7.08 10.86 13.72
CA ASN A 121 5.78 11.47 14.04
C ASN A 121 5.79 12.22 15.39
N ARG A 122 6.95 12.62 15.91
CA ARG A 122 7.08 13.28 17.23
C ARG A 122 6.33 14.60 17.37
N SER A 123 6.01 15.26 16.26
CA SER A 123 5.21 16.48 16.26
C SER A 123 3.73 16.24 16.55
N THR A 124 3.29 14.98 16.58
CA THR A 124 1.91 14.60 16.88
C THR A 124 1.76 14.24 18.36
N SER A 125 0.74 14.78 19.03
CA SER A 125 0.43 14.42 20.41
C SER A 125 -0.21 13.03 20.50
N GLN A 126 -0.82 12.55 19.41
CA GLN A 126 -1.50 11.27 19.33
C GLN A 126 -1.23 10.63 17.98
N LEU A 127 -0.87 9.34 18.01
CA LEU A 127 -0.48 8.55 16.86
C LEU A 127 -1.35 7.29 16.78
N THR A 128 -2.00 7.09 15.64
CA THR A 128 -2.72 5.85 15.35
C THR A 128 -1.77 4.90 14.63
N ILE A 129 -1.50 3.75 15.23
CA ILE A 129 -0.62 2.72 14.69
C ILE A 129 -1.50 1.61 14.13
N ARG A 130 -1.29 1.26 12.86
CA ARG A 130 -1.87 0.06 12.25
C ARG A 130 -0.84 -1.05 12.30
N VAL A 131 -1.25 -2.22 12.79
CA VAL A 131 -0.47 -3.45 12.83
C VAL A 131 -1.10 -4.44 11.86
N ILE A 132 -0.31 -5.02 10.97
CA ILE A 132 -0.73 -6.01 9.99
C ILE A 132 0.07 -7.28 10.25
N ALA A 133 -0.63 -8.36 10.55
CA ALA A 133 -0.07 -9.71 10.65
C ALA A 133 -0.30 -10.44 9.34
N THR A 134 0.79 -10.90 8.73
CA THR A 134 0.75 -11.73 7.52
C THR A 134 1.04 -13.17 7.90
N TYR A 135 0.15 -14.09 7.54
CA TYR A 135 0.26 -15.51 7.83
C TYR A 135 0.89 -16.29 6.65
N SER A 136 1.24 -17.55 6.90
CA SER A 136 1.87 -18.42 5.88
C SER A 136 0.93 -18.77 4.72
N ASP A 137 -0.38 -18.63 4.91
CA ASP A 137 -1.41 -18.78 3.88
C ASP A 137 -1.68 -17.46 3.11
N HIS A 138 -0.82 -16.45 3.29
CA HIS A 138 -0.95 -15.11 2.72
C HIS A 138 -2.21 -14.34 3.18
N THR A 139 -2.91 -14.82 4.21
CA THR A 139 -3.97 -14.04 4.83
C THR A 139 -3.36 -12.91 5.67
N GLU A 140 -4.08 -11.80 5.74
CA GLU A 140 -3.67 -10.62 6.51
C GLU A 140 -4.74 -10.24 7.51
N THR A 141 -4.32 -10.00 8.76
CA THR A 141 -5.18 -9.46 9.81
C THR A 141 -4.66 -8.10 10.23
N THR A 142 -5.56 -7.14 10.38
CA THR A 142 -5.21 -5.75 10.72
C THR A 142 -5.77 -5.36 12.07
N ALA A 143 -4.93 -4.86 12.98
CA ALA A 143 -5.32 -4.23 14.22
C ALA A 143 -4.86 -2.77 14.25
N THR A 144 -5.50 -1.96 15.09
CA THR A 144 -5.13 -0.55 15.28
C THR A 144 -4.97 -0.22 16.75
N ALA A 145 -3.92 0.51 17.09
CA ALA A 145 -3.70 1.06 18.42
C ALA A 145 -3.60 2.58 18.33
N VAL A 146 -3.99 3.25 19.41
CA VAL A 146 -3.83 4.68 19.57
C VAL A 146 -2.87 4.90 20.73
N VAL A 147 -1.76 5.58 20.46
CA VAL A 147 -0.79 5.98 21.47
C VAL A 147 -0.71 7.50 21.54
N GLN A 148 -0.59 8.02 22.75
CA GLN A 148 -0.29 9.42 23.02
C GLN A 148 1.21 9.59 23.23
N LEU A 149 1.78 10.59 22.58
CA LEU A 149 3.17 10.95 22.67
C LEU A 149 3.28 12.23 23.50
N GLU A 150 4.03 12.17 24.59
CA GLU A 150 4.34 13.33 25.42
C GLU A 150 5.84 13.57 25.39
N GLN A 151 6.23 14.69 24.78
CA GLN A 151 7.62 15.10 24.65
C GLN A 151 7.78 16.52 25.19
N GLY A 152 8.52 16.67 26.28
CA GLY A 152 8.77 17.98 26.91
C GLY A 152 9.20 17.84 28.38
N ASN A 153 9.96 18.82 28.91
CA ASN A 153 10.42 18.88 30.30
C ASN A 153 10.95 17.54 30.86
N ASN A 154 11.89 16.90 30.15
CA ASN A 154 12.46 15.59 30.51
C ASN A 154 11.45 14.41 30.54
N SER A 155 10.22 14.59 30.05
CA SER A 155 9.30 13.49 29.77
C SER A 155 9.46 13.02 28.33
N ASN A 156 9.65 11.70 28.20
CA ASN A 156 9.67 10.95 26.96
C ASN A 156 8.68 9.79 27.12
N LYS A 157 7.39 10.10 27.09
CA LYS A 157 6.35 9.12 27.38
C LYS A 157 5.61 8.70 26.12
N VAL A 158 5.43 7.39 25.97
CA VAL A 158 4.54 6.76 24.99
C VAL A 158 3.44 6.12 25.81
N THR A 159 2.20 6.64 25.74
CA THR A 159 1.07 6.13 26.52
C THR A 159 0.06 5.46 25.59
N CYS A 160 -0.34 4.23 25.87
CA CYS A 160 -1.44 3.55 25.20
C CYS A 160 -2.77 4.16 25.64
N ILE A 161 -3.59 4.56 24.68
CA ILE A 161 -4.92 5.12 24.91
C ILE A 161 -5.99 4.09 24.61
N SER A 162 -5.87 3.42 23.46
CA SER A 162 -6.82 2.38 23.04
C SER A 162 -6.18 1.40 22.06
N SER A 163 -6.82 0.24 21.93
CA SER A 163 -6.45 -0.81 20.99
C SER A 163 -7.72 -1.48 20.47
N LEU A 164 -7.75 -1.74 19.15
CA LEU A 164 -8.85 -2.36 18.44
C LEU A 164 -8.28 -3.44 17.51
N ALA A 165 -8.81 -4.66 17.63
CA ALA A 165 -8.46 -5.82 16.80
C ALA A 165 -9.28 -5.86 15.52
#